data_AF-A0A1Y1QSB2-F1
#
_entry.id   AF-A0A1Y1QSB2-F1
#
_cell.length_a   1.000
_cell.length_b   1.000
_cell.length_c   1.000
_cell.angle_alpha   90.00
_cell.angle_beta   90.00
_cell.angle_gamma   90.00
#
_symmetry.space_group_name_H-M   'P 1'
#
loop_
_entity.id
_entity.type
_entity.pdbx_description
1 polymer ?
#
loop_
_entity_poly.entity_id
_entity_poly.type
_entity_poly.pdbx_seq_one_letter_code
_entity_poly.pdbx_strand_id
1 'polypeptide(L)'
;MVYNTTTFSRLLLIIGCCLSTVSHVAPDEAAVKLPTNWYKAAFETRFPPIVPALPAANGWVVLYKNKADLMGEQHDDVFRPLSPALNAALSADSTENPFRARYPAFYTPTNNRKRLDCAVLGVPFELDDKPNTQEWVIAFSATQCLSDDESAKLRQGDTEPHQWVLQKAANGKYRVLAEGDGSLHVLNHQKEQGYKEIRTRLVLKRAFPRDELQCGGAEFTWRYRNQGYYLAATEIMAQDCQPLYFPELTGEAWQYAYDEYARRAKVLVEQWVQ
;
A
#
# COMPACT_ATOMS: atom_id res chain seq x y z
N MET A 1 -54.40 -11.34 -64.58
CA MET A 1 -54.66 -10.74 -63.26
C MET A 1 -53.35 -10.69 -62.51
N VAL A 2 -52.70 -9.51 -62.43
CA VAL A 2 -52.79 -8.48 -61.36
C VAL A 2 -52.10 -8.96 -60.07
N TYR A 3 -51.19 -8.26 -59.41
CA TYR A 3 -50.24 -7.17 -59.68
C TYR A 3 -49.20 -7.26 -58.54
N ASN A 4 -48.04 -6.67 -58.77
CA ASN A 4 -46.94 -6.49 -57.82
C ASN A 4 -47.27 -5.36 -56.80
N THR A 5 -46.32 -5.07 -55.91
CA THR A 5 -46.04 -3.77 -55.24
C THR A 5 -46.60 -3.40 -53.83
N THR A 6 -45.70 -3.50 -52.84
CA THR A 6 -45.12 -2.42 -51.99
C THR A 6 -45.93 -1.56 -50.97
N THR A 7 -45.38 -1.55 -49.74
CA THR A 7 -45.09 -0.43 -48.80
C THR A 7 -46.15 0.14 -47.83
N PHE A 8 -45.60 0.54 -46.66
CA PHE A 8 -45.97 1.63 -45.73
C PHE A 8 -46.68 1.29 -44.40
N SER A 9 -45.83 1.12 -43.38
CA SER A 9 -45.77 1.83 -42.09
C SER A 9 -47.05 2.23 -41.33
N ARG A 10 -47.10 1.88 -40.04
CA ARG A 10 -47.31 2.79 -38.88
C ARG A 10 -46.98 2.01 -37.60
N LEU A 11 -45.88 2.33 -36.92
CA LEU A 11 -45.73 3.39 -35.90
C LEU A 11 -46.49 3.04 -34.60
N LEU A 12 -45.76 2.53 -33.60
CA LEU A 12 -46.14 2.61 -32.20
C LEU A 12 -44.95 3.17 -31.43
N LEU A 13 -45.02 4.48 -31.20
CA LEU A 13 -44.25 5.20 -30.20
C LEU A 13 -44.65 4.69 -28.82
N ILE A 14 -43.69 4.21 -28.02
CA ILE A 14 -43.73 4.43 -26.58
C ILE A 14 -42.38 4.97 -26.13
N ILE A 15 -42.45 6.25 -25.77
CA ILE A 15 -41.48 7.06 -25.05
C ILE A 15 -41.30 6.44 -23.66
N GLY A 16 -40.05 6.23 -23.23
CA GLY A 16 -39.79 5.65 -21.91
C GLY A 16 -38.34 5.81 -21.47
N CYS A 17 -37.99 7.03 -21.09
CA CYS A 17 -36.88 7.39 -20.19
C CYS A 17 -35.48 6.86 -20.53
N CYS A 18 -34.73 7.71 -21.23
CA CYS A 18 -33.30 7.88 -21.01
C CYS A 18 -33.08 8.28 -19.54
N LEU A 19 -33.04 7.30 -18.63
CA LEU A 19 -32.29 7.43 -17.39
C LEU A 19 -30.82 7.30 -17.78
N SER A 20 -30.27 8.39 -18.29
CA SER A 20 -28.84 8.64 -18.24
C SER A 20 -28.49 8.63 -16.77
N THR A 21 -28.04 7.48 -16.26
CA THR A 21 -27.33 7.44 -14.99
C THR A 21 -26.19 8.42 -15.16
N VAL A 22 -26.30 9.55 -14.45
CA VAL A 22 -25.21 10.48 -14.26
C VAL A 22 -24.07 9.62 -13.74
N SER A 23 -23.12 9.32 -14.63
CA SER A 23 -21.89 8.64 -14.29
C SER A 23 -21.27 9.49 -13.19
N HIS A 24 -21.42 9.02 -11.95
CA HIS A 24 -20.74 9.63 -10.83
C HIS A 24 -19.28 9.38 -11.13
N VAL A 25 -18.61 10.44 -11.56
CA VAL A 25 -17.17 10.55 -11.65
C VAL A 25 -16.58 9.84 -10.43
N ALA A 26 -15.77 8.82 -10.68
CA ALA A 26 -15.12 8.08 -9.62
C ALA A 26 -14.34 9.06 -8.73
N PRO A 27 -14.32 8.88 -7.40
CA PRO A 27 -13.63 9.78 -6.48
C PRO A 27 -12.10 9.86 -6.69
N ASP A 28 -11.57 9.14 -7.67
CA ASP A 28 -10.15 9.14 -8.07
C ASP A 28 -9.68 10.45 -8.73
N GLU A 29 -10.59 11.36 -9.14
CA GLU A 29 -10.22 12.64 -9.79
C GLU A 29 -9.85 13.79 -8.84
N ALA A 30 -10.12 13.68 -7.54
CA ALA A 30 -9.86 14.78 -6.59
C ALA A 30 -8.55 14.63 -5.79
N ALA A 31 -7.76 13.60 -6.05
CA ALA A 31 -6.45 13.47 -5.41
C ALA A 31 -5.49 14.51 -5.98
N VAL A 32 -4.81 15.26 -5.11
CA VAL A 32 -3.80 16.23 -5.52
C VAL A 32 -2.75 15.51 -6.34
N LYS A 33 -2.58 15.92 -7.59
CA LYS A 33 -1.52 15.37 -8.44
C LYS A 33 -0.17 15.79 -7.86
N LEU A 34 0.61 14.81 -7.42
CA LEU A 34 1.96 15.05 -6.93
C LEU A 34 2.84 15.60 -8.07
N PRO A 35 3.75 16.56 -7.79
CA PRO A 35 4.81 16.92 -8.72
C PRO A 35 5.55 15.69 -9.23
N THR A 36 6.09 15.74 -10.45
CA THR A 36 6.84 14.62 -11.05
C THR A 36 8.37 14.81 -10.97
N ASN A 37 8.83 16.01 -10.60
CA ASN A 37 10.24 16.34 -10.48
C ASN A 37 10.73 16.18 -9.02
N TRP A 38 11.03 14.94 -8.65
CA TRP A 38 11.58 14.57 -7.35
C TRP A 38 12.53 13.38 -7.50
N TYR A 39 13.42 13.20 -6.53
CA TYR A 39 14.39 12.12 -6.43
C TYR A 39 13.84 10.92 -5.65
N LYS A 40 13.17 11.21 -4.52
CA LYS A 40 12.55 10.23 -3.62
C LYS A 40 11.19 10.76 -3.15
N ALA A 41 10.20 9.91 -3.04
CA ALA A 41 8.93 10.17 -2.37
C ALA A 41 8.81 9.26 -1.15
N ALA A 42 8.46 9.80 0.01
CA ALA A 42 8.13 9.05 1.22
C ALA A 42 6.62 9.13 1.45
N PHE A 43 5.99 7.98 1.66
CA PHE A 43 4.55 7.83 1.85
C PHE A 43 4.28 7.44 3.29
N GLU A 44 3.67 8.34 4.04
CA GLU A 44 3.47 8.21 5.48
C GLU A 44 1.99 8.41 5.81
N THR A 45 1.48 7.51 6.64
CA THR A 45 0.09 7.56 7.10
C THR A 45 0.05 7.38 8.61
N ARG A 46 -0.96 7.96 9.23
CA ARG A 46 -1.20 7.85 10.67
C ARG A 46 -2.65 7.45 10.91
N PHE A 47 -2.81 6.42 11.71
CA PHE A 47 -4.12 5.97 12.17
C PHE A 47 -4.19 6.26 13.69
N PRO A 48 -4.73 7.42 14.10
CA PRO A 48 -4.86 7.74 15.52
C PRO A 48 -5.86 6.79 16.21
N PRO A 49 -5.83 6.67 17.55
CA PRO A 49 -6.86 5.95 18.30
C PRO A 49 -8.28 6.39 17.90
N ILE A 50 -9.22 5.45 17.92
CA ILE A 50 -10.62 5.70 17.51
C ILE A 50 -11.37 6.39 18.66
N VAL A 51 -11.09 7.68 18.84
CA VAL A 51 -11.70 8.54 19.87
C VAL A 51 -12.29 9.79 19.19
N PRO A 52 -13.55 10.19 19.47
CA PRO A 52 -14.20 11.30 18.77
C PRO A 52 -13.47 12.66 18.81
N ALA A 53 -12.59 12.85 19.80
CA ALA A 53 -11.81 14.08 19.97
C ALA A 53 -10.50 14.11 19.15
N LEU A 54 -10.10 13.00 18.55
CA LEU A 54 -8.89 12.91 17.73
C LEU A 54 -9.23 13.09 16.24
N PRO A 55 -8.27 13.59 15.45
CA PRO A 55 -8.47 13.69 14.00
C PRO A 55 -8.71 12.31 13.39
N ALA A 56 -9.36 12.27 12.22
CA ALA A 56 -9.48 11.05 11.45
C ALA A 56 -8.11 10.56 10.95
N ALA A 57 -8.05 9.29 10.50
CA ALA A 57 -6.87 8.78 9.82
C ALA A 57 -6.50 9.65 8.62
N ASN A 58 -5.21 9.95 8.48
CA ASN A 58 -4.69 10.82 7.43
C ASN A 58 -3.29 10.35 6.97
N GLY A 59 -2.74 11.05 5.98
CA GLY A 59 -1.39 10.79 5.50
C GLY A 59 -0.87 11.93 4.66
N TRP A 60 0.45 11.93 4.49
CA TRP A 60 1.19 12.93 3.74
C TRP A 60 2.22 12.23 2.87
N VAL A 61 2.71 12.97 1.87
CA VAL A 61 3.84 12.55 1.04
C VAL A 61 4.95 13.57 1.17
N VAL A 62 6.17 13.13 1.46
CA VAL A 62 7.36 13.98 1.46
C VAL A 62 8.15 13.75 0.18
N LEU A 63 8.27 14.80 -0.65
CA LEU A 63 9.02 14.76 -1.90
C LEU A 63 10.40 15.38 -1.71
N TYR A 64 11.44 14.59 -1.92
CA TYR A 64 12.82 15.02 -1.83
C TYR A 64 13.33 15.37 -3.22
N LYS A 65 13.87 16.57 -3.40
CA LYS A 65 14.28 17.06 -4.73
C LYS A 65 15.56 16.40 -5.24
N ASN A 66 16.46 16.04 -4.33
CA ASN A 66 17.73 15.38 -4.63
C ASN A 66 18.25 14.60 -3.42
N LYS A 67 19.42 13.94 -3.54
CA LYS A 67 20.01 13.13 -2.48
C LYS A 67 20.47 13.93 -1.25
N ALA A 68 20.81 15.21 -1.43
CA ALA A 68 21.25 16.09 -0.34
C ALA A 68 20.08 16.78 0.38
N ASP A 69 18.86 16.63 -0.13
CA ASP A 69 17.65 17.15 0.50
C ASP A 69 17.31 16.30 1.73
N LEU A 70 17.41 16.90 2.92
CA LEU A 70 17.16 16.22 4.20
C LEU A 70 15.73 16.40 4.70
N MET A 71 15.08 17.49 4.31
CA MET A 71 13.75 17.86 4.83
C MET A 71 12.63 17.50 3.87
N GLY A 72 12.90 17.58 2.56
CA GLY A 72 11.89 17.39 1.53
C GLY A 72 10.78 18.45 1.56
N GLU A 73 9.84 18.31 0.64
CA GLU A 73 8.61 19.10 0.54
C GLU A 73 7.44 18.21 0.94
N GLN A 74 6.80 18.55 2.07
CA GLN A 74 5.65 17.81 2.58
C GLN A 74 4.37 18.25 1.86
N HIS A 75 3.61 17.26 1.40
CA HIS A 75 2.28 17.42 0.82
C HIS A 75 1.26 16.73 1.71
N ASP A 76 0.52 17.53 2.48
CA ASP A 76 -0.53 17.07 3.38
C ASP A 76 -1.84 16.75 2.64
N ASP A 77 -2.71 15.97 3.29
CA ASP A 77 -4.07 15.64 2.84
C ASP A 77 -4.15 15.04 1.42
N VAL A 78 -3.07 14.38 0.98
CA VAL A 78 -3.01 13.68 -0.32
C VAL A 78 -3.60 12.28 -0.27
N PHE A 79 -3.53 11.63 0.90
CA PHE A 79 -4.21 10.37 1.15
C PHE A 79 -5.71 10.58 1.34
N ARG A 80 -6.52 9.79 0.62
CA ARG A 80 -7.98 9.83 0.67
C ARG A 80 -8.55 8.45 0.96
N PRO A 81 -9.75 8.35 1.54
CA PRO A 81 -10.46 7.08 1.65
C PRO A 81 -10.54 6.37 0.29
N LEU A 82 -10.14 5.11 0.26
CA LEU A 82 -10.14 4.30 -0.96
C LEU A 82 -11.57 4.04 -1.44
N SER A 83 -11.80 4.05 -2.75
CA SER A 83 -13.12 3.72 -3.29
C SER A 83 -13.49 2.26 -2.96
N PRO A 84 -14.78 1.92 -2.74
CA PRO A 84 -15.19 0.54 -2.45
C PRO A 84 -14.74 -0.46 -3.51
N ALA A 85 -14.75 -0.05 -4.79
CA ALA A 85 -14.30 -0.89 -5.90
C ALA A 85 -12.80 -1.20 -5.84
N LEU A 86 -11.96 -0.20 -5.56
CA LEU A 86 -10.52 -0.38 -5.41
C LEU A 86 -10.18 -1.16 -4.14
N ASN A 87 -10.93 -0.93 -3.06
CA ASN A 87 -10.80 -1.68 -1.81
C ASN A 87 -11.13 -3.17 -1.99
N ALA A 88 -12.19 -3.48 -2.75
CA ALA A 88 -12.54 -4.85 -3.10
C ALA A 88 -11.48 -5.52 -3.99
N ALA A 89 -10.86 -4.77 -4.92
CA ALA A 89 -9.83 -5.29 -5.81
C ALA A 89 -8.63 -5.87 -5.04
N LEU A 90 -8.22 -5.30 -3.92
CA LEU A 90 -7.09 -5.80 -3.11
C LEU A 90 -7.26 -7.26 -2.64
N SER A 91 -8.49 -7.65 -2.31
CA SER A 91 -8.81 -9.01 -1.84
C SER A 91 -9.41 -9.91 -2.92
N ALA A 92 -9.61 -9.42 -4.15
CA ALA A 92 -10.23 -10.20 -5.22
C ALA A 92 -9.30 -11.30 -5.73
N ASP A 93 -9.80 -12.52 -5.92
CA ASP A 93 -8.99 -13.64 -6.44
C ASP A 93 -8.40 -13.39 -7.84
N SER A 94 -9.00 -12.48 -8.60
CA SER A 94 -8.51 -12.05 -9.91
C SER A 94 -7.34 -11.06 -9.86
N THR A 95 -7.02 -10.50 -8.69
CA THR A 95 -5.87 -9.60 -8.51
C THR A 95 -4.62 -10.42 -8.29
N GLU A 96 -3.62 -10.20 -9.15
CA GLU A 96 -2.32 -10.84 -9.02
C GLU A 96 -1.61 -10.31 -7.77
N ASN A 97 -1.38 -11.16 -6.79
CA ASN A 97 -0.78 -10.76 -5.54
C ASN A 97 0.15 -11.86 -5.00
N PRO A 98 1.46 -11.77 -5.29
CA PRO A 98 2.44 -12.76 -4.82
C PRO A 98 2.66 -12.69 -3.30
N PHE A 99 2.23 -11.61 -2.63
CA PHE A 99 2.45 -11.39 -1.21
C PHE A 99 1.43 -12.09 -0.32
N ARG A 100 0.35 -12.67 -0.88
CA ARG A 100 -0.65 -13.43 -0.10
C ARG A 100 -0.05 -14.56 0.73
N ALA A 101 0.92 -15.27 0.14
CA ALA A 101 1.64 -16.35 0.82
C ALA A 101 2.57 -15.83 1.93
N ARG A 102 3.03 -14.57 1.80
CA ARG A 102 3.99 -13.93 2.70
C ARG A 102 3.30 -13.26 3.90
N TYR A 103 2.10 -12.74 3.70
CA TYR A 103 1.26 -12.16 4.77
C TYR A 103 -0.07 -12.91 4.92
N PRO A 104 -0.07 -14.23 5.17
CA PRO A 104 -1.28 -15.05 5.13
C PRO A 104 -2.34 -14.60 6.14
N ALA A 105 -1.91 -13.96 7.25
CA ALA A 105 -2.81 -13.39 8.24
C ALA A 105 -3.75 -12.32 7.64
N PHE A 106 -3.32 -11.50 6.68
CA PHE A 106 -4.16 -10.44 6.11
C PHE A 106 -5.20 -10.98 5.13
N TYR A 107 -4.92 -12.10 4.49
CA TYR A 107 -5.73 -12.63 3.39
C TYR A 107 -6.68 -13.76 3.79
N THR A 108 -6.93 -13.97 5.08
CA THR A 108 -7.98 -14.90 5.52
C THR A 108 -9.38 -14.35 5.17
N PRO A 109 -10.39 -15.19 4.93
CA PRO A 109 -11.76 -14.72 4.67
C PRO A 109 -12.29 -13.78 5.77
N THR A 110 -11.96 -14.06 7.03
CA THR A 110 -12.34 -13.23 8.18
C THR A 110 -11.68 -11.86 8.12
N ASN A 111 -10.35 -11.80 7.92
CA ASN A 111 -9.62 -10.54 7.91
C ASN A 111 -9.89 -9.71 6.66
N ASN A 112 -10.12 -10.34 5.51
CA ASN A 112 -10.60 -9.65 4.32
C ASN A 112 -11.95 -8.95 4.58
N ARG A 113 -12.88 -9.60 5.28
CA ARG A 113 -14.16 -8.96 5.64
C ARG A 113 -13.95 -7.79 6.59
N LYS A 114 -13.20 -7.98 7.68
CA LYS A 114 -12.87 -6.90 8.63
C LYS A 114 -12.23 -5.69 7.93
N ARG A 115 -11.32 -5.94 6.98
CA ARG A 115 -10.63 -4.91 6.20
C ARG A 115 -11.58 -4.10 5.30
N LEU A 116 -12.59 -4.74 4.70
CA LEU A 116 -13.56 -4.05 3.84
C LEU A 116 -14.42 -3.03 4.61
N ASP A 117 -14.64 -3.27 5.90
CA ASP A 117 -15.39 -2.37 6.80
C ASP A 117 -14.49 -1.30 7.46
N CYS A 118 -13.21 -1.24 7.06
CA CYS A 118 -12.20 -0.47 7.74
C CYS A 118 -11.78 0.80 6.97
N ALA A 119 -11.22 1.77 7.69
CA ALA A 119 -10.60 2.92 7.06
C ALA A 119 -9.35 2.46 6.28
N VAL A 120 -9.43 2.54 4.95
CA VAL A 120 -8.32 2.29 4.04
C VAL A 120 -8.06 3.58 3.29
N LEU A 121 -6.83 4.06 3.35
CA LEU A 121 -6.40 5.28 2.68
C LEU A 121 -5.59 4.93 1.43
N GLY A 122 -5.73 5.71 0.37
CA GLY A 122 -4.89 5.59 -0.81
C GLY A 122 -4.50 6.96 -1.36
N VAL A 123 -3.35 6.98 -2.03
CA VAL A 123 -2.90 8.13 -2.81
C VAL A 123 -2.47 7.62 -4.19
N PRO A 124 -3.04 8.16 -5.28
CA PRO A 124 -2.54 7.85 -6.61
C PRO A 124 -1.16 8.46 -6.80
N PHE A 125 -0.30 7.73 -7.49
CA PHE A 125 1.03 8.22 -7.84
C PHE A 125 1.46 7.65 -9.17
N GLU A 126 2.47 8.27 -9.77
CA GLU A 126 3.06 7.78 -11.01
C GLU A 126 4.24 6.88 -10.65
N LEU A 127 4.09 5.56 -10.81
CA LEU A 127 5.17 4.60 -10.56
C LEU A 127 6.05 4.37 -11.79
N ASP A 128 5.46 4.51 -12.98
CA ASP A 128 6.11 4.20 -14.23
C ASP A 128 5.79 5.23 -15.32
N ASP A 129 6.55 5.19 -16.42
CA ASP A 129 6.41 6.16 -17.52
C ASP A 129 5.33 5.74 -18.55
N LYS A 130 4.45 4.77 -18.23
CA LYS A 130 3.43 4.26 -19.14
C LYS A 130 2.11 5.02 -18.95
N PRO A 131 1.52 5.56 -20.02
CA PRO A 131 0.33 6.39 -19.92
C PRO A 131 -0.97 5.62 -19.58
N ASN A 132 -0.95 4.29 -19.70
CA ASN A 132 -2.14 3.44 -19.59
C ASN A 132 -2.17 2.59 -18.31
N THR A 133 -1.26 2.85 -17.37
CA THR A 133 -1.29 2.23 -16.05
C THR A 133 -1.71 3.27 -15.01
N GLN A 134 -2.24 2.78 -13.89
CA GLN A 134 -2.62 3.61 -12.76
C GLN A 134 -2.11 2.94 -11.50
N GLU A 135 -1.47 3.70 -10.61
CA GLU A 135 -0.90 3.17 -9.38
C GLU A 135 -1.37 3.94 -8.15
N TRP A 136 -1.44 3.21 -7.05
CA TRP A 136 -1.80 3.73 -5.74
C TRP A 136 -0.87 3.18 -4.68
N VAL A 137 -0.41 4.04 -3.78
CA VAL A 137 0.06 3.61 -2.46
C VAL A 137 -1.17 3.56 -1.56
N ILE A 138 -1.41 2.41 -0.94
CA ILE A 138 -2.60 2.15 -0.13
C ILE A 138 -2.14 1.75 1.26
N ALA A 139 -2.76 2.30 2.30
CA ALA A 139 -2.45 1.99 3.67
C ALA A 139 -3.71 1.66 4.49
N PHE A 140 -3.56 0.77 5.47
CA PHE A 140 -4.57 0.51 6.49
C PHE A 140 -3.91 0.15 7.82
N SER A 141 -4.64 0.35 8.92
CA SER A 141 -4.16 -0.10 10.23
C SER A 141 -4.47 -1.58 10.46
N ALA A 142 -3.43 -2.42 10.50
CA ALA A 142 -3.60 -3.83 10.85
C ALA A 142 -4.10 -3.98 12.30
N THR A 143 -3.60 -3.15 13.22
CA THR A 143 -3.98 -3.18 14.64
C THR A 143 -5.45 -2.83 14.84
N GLN A 144 -5.93 -1.75 14.23
CA GLN A 144 -7.31 -1.29 14.41
C GLN A 144 -8.31 -2.14 13.63
N CYS A 145 -7.91 -2.67 12.48
CA CYS A 145 -8.81 -3.43 11.61
C CYS A 145 -8.88 -4.91 11.96
N LEU A 146 -7.74 -5.53 12.28
CA LEU A 146 -7.65 -6.99 12.26
C LEU A 146 -7.51 -7.62 13.64
N SER A 147 -7.15 -6.84 14.67
CA SER A 147 -7.06 -7.33 16.04
C SER A 147 -8.33 -8.07 16.46
N ASP A 148 -8.18 -9.09 17.31
CA ASP A 148 -9.31 -9.73 17.99
C ASP A 148 -9.60 -9.08 19.35
N ASP A 149 -8.68 -8.25 19.85
CA ASP A 149 -8.88 -7.43 21.04
C ASP A 149 -9.51 -6.07 20.66
N GLU A 150 -10.82 -5.94 20.93
CA GLU A 150 -11.58 -4.70 20.75
C GLU A 150 -10.99 -3.50 21.52
N SER A 151 -10.36 -3.74 22.68
CA SER A 151 -9.69 -2.68 23.43
C SER A 151 -8.46 -2.16 22.70
N ALA A 152 -7.68 -3.05 22.09
CA ALA A 152 -6.53 -2.66 21.28
C ALA A 152 -6.97 -1.84 20.05
N LYS A 153 -8.07 -2.22 19.39
CA LYS A 153 -8.59 -1.48 18.24
C LYS A 153 -8.93 -0.03 18.54
N LEU A 154 -9.53 0.23 19.70
CA LEU A 154 -9.99 1.57 20.07
C LEU A 154 -8.87 2.44 20.65
N ARG A 155 -7.99 1.84 21.47
CA ARG A 155 -7.04 2.61 22.29
C ARG A 155 -5.69 2.82 21.61
N GLN A 156 -5.25 1.90 20.75
CA GLN A 156 -3.94 1.98 20.14
C GLN A 156 -4.03 2.72 18.80
N GLY A 157 -3.25 3.78 18.66
CA GLY A 157 -2.92 4.31 17.35
C GLY A 157 -1.98 3.36 16.62
N ASP A 158 -1.96 3.45 15.31
CA ASP A 158 -1.04 2.70 14.46
C ASP A 158 -0.13 3.68 13.72
N THR A 159 1.15 3.65 14.09
CA THR A 159 2.24 4.42 13.49
C THR A 159 3.07 3.56 12.53
N GLU A 160 2.77 2.26 12.44
CA GLU A 160 3.42 1.34 11.50
C GLU A 160 2.36 0.71 10.59
N PRO A 161 1.52 1.48 9.89
CA PRO A 161 0.41 0.93 9.13
C PRO A 161 0.91 -0.04 8.05
N HIS A 162 0.06 -0.97 7.67
CA HIS A 162 0.37 -1.86 6.57
C HIS A 162 0.09 -1.18 5.24
N GLN A 163 0.98 -1.36 4.27
CA GLN A 163 0.97 -0.67 2.99
C GLN A 163 1.08 -1.62 1.80
N TRP A 164 0.36 -1.27 0.74
CA TRP A 164 0.44 -1.87 -0.58
C TRP A 164 0.82 -0.85 -1.65
N VAL A 165 1.53 -1.32 -2.67
CA VAL A 165 1.57 -0.66 -3.97
C VAL A 165 0.68 -1.45 -4.92
N LEU A 166 -0.45 -0.87 -5.29
CA LEU A 166 -1.39 -1.46 -6.23
C LEU A 166 -1.22 -0.81 -7.60
N GLN A 167 -1.26 -1.62 -8.66
CA GLN A 167 -1.34 -1.13 -10.03
C GLN A 167 -2.53 -1.73 -10.76
N LYS A 168 -3.23 -0.90 -11.52
CA LYS A 168 -4.12 -1.32 -12.60
C LYS A 168 -3.34 -1.26 -13.91
N ALA A 169 -3.10 -2.43 -14.51
CA ALA A 169 -2.37 -2.53 -15.76
C ALA A 169 -3.24 -2.09 -16.96
N ALA A 170 -2.61 -1.86 -18.12
CA ALA A 170 -3.29 -1.40 -19.34
C ALA A 170 -4.40 -2.34 -19.83
N ASN A 171 -4.36 -3.62 -19.45
CA ASN A 171 -5.42 -4.60 -19.74
C ASN A 171 -6.58 -4.56 -18.73
N GLY A 172 -6.58 -3.59 -17.80
CA GLY A 172 -7.59 -3.42 -16.75
C GLY A 172 -7.43 -4.33 -15.53
N LYS A 173 -6.46 -5.25 -15.52
CA LYS A 173 -6.22 -6.15 -14.38
C LYS A 173 -5.44 -5.45 -13.28
N TYR A 174 -5.78 -5.79 -12.03
CA TYR A 174 -5.06 -5.31 -10.86
C TYR A 174 -3.93 -6.26 -10.47
N ARG A 175 -2.84 -5.70 -9.95
CA ARG A 175 -1.73 -6.43 -9.36
C ARG A 175 -1.08 -5.67 -8.20
N VAL A 176 -0.69 -6.40 -7.16
CA VAL A 176 0.08 -5.86 -6.04
C VAL A 176 1.57 -5.98 -6.37
N LEU A 177 2.27 -4.85 -6.37
CA LEU A 177 3.65 -4.72 -6.79
C LEU A 177 4.63 -4.78 -5.62
N ALA A 178 4.20 -4.29 -4.45
CA ALA A 178 4.96 -4.36 -3.21
C ALA A 178 4.00 -4.35 -2.02
N GLU A 179 4.43 -4.96 -0.91
CA GLU A 179 3.68 -5.02 0.35
C GLU A 179 4.66 -4.88 1.52
N GLY A 180 4.26 -4.13 2.54
CA GLY A 180 5.10 -3.89 3.72
C GLY A 180 4.38 -3.09 4.81
N ASP A 181 5.15 -2.61 5.77
CA ASP A 181 4.70 -1.99 7.01
C ASP A 181 5.42 -0.67 7.23
N GLY A 182 4.79 0.26 7.96
CA GLY A 182 5.41 1.52 8.35
C GLY A 182 5.63 2.44 7.18
N SER A 183 6.88 2.70 6.82
CA SER A 183 7.27 3.63 5.75
C SER A 183 7.35 2.94 4.39
N LEU A 184 6.91 3.64 3.35
CA LEU A 184 7.13 3.26 1.96
C LEU A 184 7.83 4.39 1.22
N HIS A 185 8.86 4.03 0.45
CA HIS A 185 9.60 4.98 -0.37
C HIS A 185 9.52 4.59 -1.85
N VAL A 186 9.47 5.58 -2.73
CA VAL A 186 9.64 5.40 -4.18
C VAL A 186 10.81 6.26 -4.63
N LEU A 187 11.73 5.69 -5.40
CA LEU A 187 12.93 6.37 -5.88
C LEU A 187 12.83 6.58 -7.40
N ASN A 188 12.79 7.84 -7.84
CA ASN A 188 12.56 8.20 -9.24
C ASN A 188 13.80 8.02 -10.13
N HIS A 189 14.99 8.17 -9.56
CA HIS A 189 16.24 8.17 -10.34
C HIS A 189 16.75 6.77 -10.69
N GLN A 190 16.26 5.73 -9.99
CA GLN A 190 16.58 4.34 -10.31
C GLN A 190 15.40 3.74 -11.04
N LYS A 191 15.39 3.91 -12.37
CA LYS A 191 14.37 3.31 -13.24
C LYS A 191 14.90 2.08 -13.94
N GLU A 192 14.18 0.98 -13.83
CA GLU A 192 14.40 -0.21 -14.65
C GLU A 192 13.16 -0.42 -15.53
N GLN A 193 13.36 -0.48 -16.86
CA GLN A 193 12.27 -0.64 -17.85
C GLN A 193 11.13 0.40 -17.73
N GLY A 194 11.46 1.62 -17.29
CA GLY A 194 10.51 2.71 -17.10
C GLY A 194 9.76 2.71 -15.75
N TYR A 195 10.05 1.76 -14.87
CA TYR A 195 9.47 1.68 -13.51
C TYR A 195 10.45 2.19 -12.46
N LYS A 196 9.95 2.95 -11.49
CA LYS A 196 10.70 3.48 -10.35
C LYS A 196 10.97 2.38 -9.30
N GLU A 197 12.08 2.46 -8.56
CA GLU A 197 12.36 1.55 -7.44
C GLU A 197 11.38 1.79 -6.27
N ILE A 198 10.89 0.71 -5.66
CA ILE A 198 10.04 0.78 -4.46
C ILE A 198 10.83 0.24 -3.28
N ARG A 199 10.74 0.90 -2.13
CA ARG A 199 11.25 0.38 -0.87
C ARG A 199 10.11 0.25 0.12
N THR A 200 9.95 -0.95 0.65
CA THR A 200 8.99 -1.23 1.72
C THR A 200 9.74 -1.72 2.93
N ARG A 201 9.10 -1.65 4.09
CA ARG A 201 9.65 -2.21 5.32
C ARG A 201 8.85 -3.43 5.76
N LEU A 202 9.48 -4.33 6.48
CA LEU A 202 8.86 -5.44 7.20
C LEU A 202 9.07 -5.21 8.69
N VAL A 203 8.00 -5.24 9.47
CA VAL A 203 8.09 -5.17 10.92
C VAL A 203 8.12 -6.60 11.49
N LEU A 204 9.23 -7.00 12.12
CA LEU A 204 9.42 -8.41 12.51
C LEU A 204 8.35 -8.91 13.49
N LYS A 205 7.97 -8.09 14.49
CA LYS A 205 6.92 -8.46 15.46
C LYS A 205 5.57 -8.78 14.81
N ARG A 206 5.33 -8.28 13.60
CA ARG A 206 4.09 -8.51 12.84
C ARG A 206 4.17 -9.75 11.97
N ALA A 207 5.30 -9.95 11.29
CA ALA A 207 5.52 -11.13 10.46
C ALA A 207 5.78 -12.40 11.29
N PHE A 208 6.42 -12.25 12.46
CA PHE A 208 6.84 -13.33 13.34
C PHE A 208 6.40 -13.08 14.80
N PRO A 209 5.08 -12.99 15.07
CA PRO A 209 4.58 -12.57 16.38
C PRO A 209 4.93 -13.51 17.55
N ARG A 210 5.37 -14.74 17.26
CA ARG A 210 5.77 -15.74 18.27
C ARG A 210 7.28 -15.93 18.38
N ASP A 211 8.07 -15.17 17.63
CA ASP A 211 9.53 -15.24 17.70
C ASP A 211 10.07 -14.42 18.88
N GLU A 212 11.31 -14.62 19.27
CA GLU A 212 11.95 -13.82 20.32
C GLU A 212 12.28 -12.39 19.83
N LEU A 213 12.41 -12.19 18.52
CA LEU A 213 12.70 -10.89 17.91
C LEU A 213 11.44 -10.03 17.76
N GLN A 214 11.01 -9.44 18.88
CA GLN A 214 9.78 -8.63 18.98
C GLN A 214 9.94 -7.15 18.57
N CYS A 215 11.04 -6.81 17.89
CA CYS A 215 11.36 -5.44 17.50
C CYS A 215 12.17 -5.38 16.21
N GLY A 216 12.37 -4.17 15.68
CA GLY A 216 13.12 -3.91 14.45
C GLY A 216 12.42 -4.42 13.19
N GLY A 217 13.18 -4.54 12.11
CA GLY A 217 12.62 -4.81 10.79
C GLY A 217 13.64 -5.08 9.71
N ALA A 218 13.14 -5.23 8.49
CA ALA A 218 13.95 -5.26 7.28
C ALA A 218 13.41 -4.23 6.27
N GLU A 219 14.28 -3.51 5.58
CA GLU A 219 13.92 -2.75 4.38
C GLU A 219 14.12 -3.64 3.15
N PHE A 220 13.10 -3.74 2.32
CA PHE A 220 13.09 -4.44 1.06
C PHE A 220 13.17 -3.46 -0.09
N THR A 221 14.14 -3.65 -0.97
CA THR A 221 14.24 -2.91 -2.22
C THR A 221 13.66 -3.75 -3.35
N TRP A 222 12.62 -3.25 -4.01
CA TRP A 222 11.94 -3.89 -5.13
C TRP A 222 12.26 -3.18 -6.43
N ARG A 223 12.63 -3.95 -7.45
CA ARG A 223 12.91 -3.44 -8.80
C ARG A 223 12.10 -4.17 -9.84
N TYR A 224 11.78 -3.49 -10.93
CA TYR A 224 10.96 -4.07 -11.99
C TYR A 224 11.81 -4.78 -13.04
N ARG A 225 11.58 -6.08 -13.25
CA ARG A 225 12.15 -6.88 -14.34
C ARG A 225 11.15 -7.91 -14.83
N ASN A 226 11.23 -8.25 -16.12
CA ASN A 226 10.47 -9.34 -16.73
C ASN A 226 8.96 -9.29 -16.39
N GLN A 227 8.39 -8.09 -16.52
CA GLN A 227 6.98 -7.81 -16.28
C GLN A 227 6.51 -7.75 -14.82
N GLY A 228 7.38 -7.94 -13.82
CA GLY A 228 7.02 -7.87 -12.39
C GLY A 228 8.06 -7.18 -11.51
N TYR A 229 7.72 -6.90 -10.26
CA TYR A 229 8.70 -6.50 -9.25
C TYR A 229 9.34 -7.74 -8.62
N TYR A 230 10.65 -7.68 -8.41
CA TYR A 230 11.40 -8.69 -7.68
C TYR A 230 12.19 -8.03 -6.55
N LEU A 231 12.47 -8.81 -5.51
CA LEU A 231 13.28 -8.37 -4.38
C LEU A 231 14.75 -8.26 -4.83
N ALA A 232 15.26 -7.03 -4.91
CA ALA A 232 16.60 -6.73 -5.37
C ALA A 232 17.63 -6.65 -4.22
N ALA A 233 17.21 -6.17 -3.04
CA ALA A 233 18.04 -6.10 -1.86
C ALA A 233 17.21 -6.16 -0.58
N THR A 234 17.85 -6.58 0.51
CA THR A 234 17.28 -6.60 1.87
C THR A 234 18.29 -6.00 2.82
N GLU A 235 17.88 -5.01 3.61
CA GLU A 235 18.70 -4.39 4.65
C GLU A 235 18.05 -4.63 6.02
N ILE A 236 18.78 -5.20 6.97
CA ILE A 236 18.26 -5.49 8.32
C ILE A 236 18.46 -4.27 9.22
N MET A 237 17.40 -3.85 9.89
CA MET A 237 17.36 -2.67 10.74
C MET A 237 17.01 -3.06 12.18
N ALA A 238 18.00 -3.06 13.09
CA ALA A 238 17.74 -3.26 14.52
C ALA A 238 17.42 -1.95 15.27
N GLN A 239 17.48 -0.81 14.58
CA GLN A 239 17.48 0.53 15.17
C GLN A 239 16.18 0.83 15.95
N ASP A 240 15.09 0.19 15.55
CA ASP A 240 13.76 0.36 16.16
C ASP A 240 13.54 -0.58 17.35
N CYS A 241 14.55 -1.36 17.73
CA CYS A 241 14.56 -2.11 18.98
C CYS A 241 14.76 -1.23 20.22
N GLN A 242 15.09 0.06 20.05
CA GLN A 242 15.39 1.05 21.09
C GLN A 242 16.39 0.60 22.20
N PRO A 243 17.13 1.54 22.79
CA PRO A 243 17.76 1.32 24.09
C PRO A 243 16.76 0.96 25.19
N LEU A 244 15.45 1.14 25.00
CA LEU A 244 14.42 0.90 26.02
C LEU A 244 14.30 -0.57 26.43
N TYR A 245 14.61 -1.50 25.53
CA TYR A 245 14.64 -2.93 25.85
C TYR A 245 16.02 -3.41 26.32
N PHE A 246 17.08 -2.63 26.06
CA PHE A 246 18.46 -2.96 26.46
C PHE A 246 19.25 -1.73 26.93
N PRO A 247 18.78 -0.98 27.95
CA PRO A 247 19.37 0.32 28.32
C PRO A 247 20.77 0.20 28.93
N GLU A 248 21.15 -1.01 29.34
CA GLU A 248 22.41 -1.30 30.00
C GLU A 248 23.55 -1.64 29.02
N LEU A 249 23.23 -1.91 27.75
CA LEU A 249 24.24 -2.24 26.75
C LEU A 249 24.88 -0.95 26.21
N THR A 250 26.19 -0.82 26.40
CA THR A 250 26.98 0.30 25.85
C THR A 250 28.26 -0.22 25.18
N GLY A 251 28.85 0.59 24.30
CA GLY A 251 30.11 0.26 23.61
C GLY A 251 30.04 -1.06 22.85
N GLU A 252 31.08 -1.89 23.01
CA GLU A 252 31.21 -3.19 22.31
C GLU A 252 30.10 -4.18 22.66
N ALA A 253 29.55 -4.15 23.88
CA ALA A 253 28.47 -5.03 24.29
C ALA A 253 27.17 -4.74 23.50
N TRP A 254 26.92 -3.46 23.19
CA TRP A 254 25.81 -3.12 22.32
C TRP A 254 26.07 -3.58 20.88
N GLN A 255 27.27 -3.35 20.34
CA GLN A 255 27.59 -3.80 18.98
C GLN A 255 27.43 -5.32 18.82
N TYR A 256 27.90 -6.11 19.80
CA TYR A 256 27.74 -7.56 19.79
C TYR A 256 26.27 -7.98 19.78
N ALA A 257 25.44 -7.38 20.64
CA ALA A 257 24.01 -7.69 20.68
C ALA A 257 23.28 -7.25 19.40
N TYR A 258 23.67 -6.11 18.81
CA TYR A 258 23.18 -5.65 17.51
C TYR A 258 23.53 -6.66 16.40
N ASP A 259 24.78 -7.12 16.35
CA ASP A 259 25.24 -8.06 15.33
C ASP A 259 24.53 -9.41 15.46
N GLU A 260 24.35 -9.89 16.69
CA GLU A 260 23.62 -11.13 16.96
C GLU A 260 22.13 -11.00 16.60
N TYR A 261 21.49 -9.88 16.94
CA TYR A 261 20.13 -9.58 16.48
C TYR A 261 20.06 -9.59 14.95
N ALA A 262 20.97 -8.88 14.28
CA ALA A 262 20.97 -8.75 12.82
C ALA A 262 21.15 -10.11 12.14
N ARG A 263 22.02 -10.96 12.70
CA ARG A 263 22.22 -12.34 12.27
C ARG A 263 20.95 -13.16 12.37
N ARG A 264 20.25 -13.11 13.51
CA ARG A 264 18.99 -13.86 13.72
C ARG A 264 17.85 -13.34 12.84
N ALA A 265 17.68 -12.02 12.77
CA ALA A 265 16.67 -11.37 11.92
C ALA A 265 16.87 -11.73 10.45
N LYS A 266 18.13 -11.73 9.98
CA LYS A 266 18.47 -12.14 8.62
C LYS A 266 17.96 -13.55 8.29
N VAL A 267 18.17 -14.53 9.19
CA VAL A 267 17.70 -15.90 8.98
C VAL A 267 16.18 -15.96 8.82
N LEU A 268 15.44 -15.28 9.70
CA LEU A 268 13.97 -15.24 9.61
C LEU A 268 13.48 -14.60 8.31
N VAL A 269 14.10 -13.47 7.94
CA VAL A 269 13.73 -12.74 6.73
C VAL A 269 14.07 -13.55 5.47
N GLU A 270 15.24 -14.19 5.42
CA GLU A 270 15.63 -15.06 4.31
C GLU A 270 14.67 -16.24 4.13
N GLN A 271 14.23 -16.87 5.23
CA GLN A 271 13.21 -17.92 5.19
C GLN A 271 11.85 -17.38 4.72
N TRP A 272 11.53 -16.14 5.09
CA TRP A 272 10.27 -15.52 4.71
C TRP A 272 10.22 -15.10 3.25
N VAL A 273 11.33 -14.72 2.62
CA VAL A 273 11.35 -14.31 1.19
C VAL A 273 11.47 -15.48 0.19
N GLN A 274 11.90 -16.67 0.65
CA GLN A 274 12.03 -17.92 -0.16
C GLN A 274 10.70 -18.52 -0.54
#